data_AF-A0A5U8V8H1-F1
#
_entry.id   AF-A0A5U8V8H1-F1
#
_cell.length_a   1.000
_cell.length_b   1.000
_cell.length_c   1.000
_cell.angle_alpha   90.00
_cell.angle_beta   90.00
_cell.angle_gamma   90.00
#
_symmetry.space_group_name_H-M   'P 1'
#
loop_
_entity.id
_entity.type
_entity.pdbx_description
1 polymer ?
#
loop_
_entity_poly.entity_id
_entity_poly.type
_entity_poly.pdbx_seq_one_letter_code
_entity_poly.pdbx_strand_id
1 'polypeptide(L)'
;MKEKKFVSELFLENGQFILVGLTGRTGSGCTTTANILENEKTVFPDVSKLQGFYKGLDVHRYNIVKKFAENHWENFYSIKVSDLISAYLLMLTVEEASEFILSSNKSISKEHLDIVLTFGVFSDNLILTRFK
;
A
#
# COMPACT_ATOMS: atom_id res chain seq x y z
N MET A 1 5.87 -21.14 6.59
CA MET A 1 7.30 -21.24 6.19
C MET A 1 7.64 -20.44 4.93
N LYS A 2 6.70 -20.23 3.98
CA LYS A 2 6.89 -19.37 2.79
C LYS A 2 6.95 -17.86 3.10
N GLU A 3 6.09 -17.34 3.98
CA GLU A 3 6.03 -15.89 4.27
C GLU A 3 7.33 -15.31 4.87
N LYS A 4 7.97 -16.03 5.80
CA LYS A 4 9.25 -15.60 6.38
C LYS A 4 10.37 -15.51 5.33
N LYS A 5 10.28 -16.30 4.27
CA LYS A 5 11.29 -16.33 3.20
C LYS A 5 11.19 -15.07 2.33
N PHE A 6 9.98 -14.68 1.91
CA PHE A 6 9.76 -13.45 1.11
C PHE A 6 10.23 -12.18 1.83
N VAL A 7 9.85 -12.00 3.09
CA VAL A 7 10.28 -10.84 3.88
C VAL A 7 11.79 -10.82 4.05
N SER A 8 12.40 -11.98 4.33
CA SER A 8 13.86 -12.08 4.46
C SER A 8 14.57 -11.80 3.13
N GLU A 9 14.05 -12.29 2.01
CA GLU A 9 14.59 -12.04 0.67
C GLU A 9 14.49 -10.56 0.29
N LEU A 10 13.38 -9.90 0.60
CA LEU A 10 13.22 -8.44 0.42
C LEU A 10 14.26 -7.63 1.21
N PHE A 11 14.61 -8.08 2.43
CA PHE A 11 15.67 -7.45 3.23
C PHE A 11 17.09 -7.82 2.78
N LEU A 12 17.26 -8.95 2.07
CA LEU A 12 18.55 -9.44 1.55
C LEU A 12 18.89 -8.86 0.18
N GLU A 13 17.90 -8.32 -0.55
CA GLU A 13 18.12 -7.51 -1.75
C GLU A 13 18.72 -6.14 -1.36
N ASN A 14 20.03 -6.14 -1.11
CA ASN A 14 20.97 -4.99 -1.11
C ASN A 14 20.37 -3.57 -1.16
N GLY A 15 19.60 -3.17 -0.15
CA GLY A 15 19.53 -1.82 0.41
C GLY A 15 19.20 -0.62 -0.48
N GLN A 16 18.51 -0.79 -1.63
CA GLN A 16 18.14 0.34 -2.50
C GLN A 16 16.68 0.80 -2.40
N PHE A 17 15.99 0.55 -1.29
CA PHE A 17 14.63 1.05 -1.12
C PHE A 17 14.32 1.35 0.34
N ILE A 18 13.30 2.19 0.54
CA ILE A 18 12.76 2.54 1.85
C ILE A 18 11.35 1.97 1.94
N LEU A 19 11.11 1.13 2.95
CA LEU A 19 9.77 0.66 3.29
C LEU A 19 9.24 1.42 4.51
N VAL A 20 8.13 2.16 4.33
CA VAL A 20 7.49 2.92 5.40
C VAL A 20 6.15 2.28 5.76
N GLY A 21 6.05 1.76 6.99
CA GLY A 21 4.78 1.26 7.52
C GLY A 21 3.95 2.39 8.12
N LEU A 22 2.86 2.79 7.43
CA LEU A 22 1.91 3.78 7.94
C LEU A 22 0.77 3.06 8.68
N THR A 23 0.73 3.19 10.01
CA THR A 23 -0.29 2.55 10.85
C THR A 23 -0.95 3.57 11.78
N GLY A 24 -2.21 3.33 12.14
CA GLY A 24 -2.96 4.21 13.02
C GLY A 24 -4.46 3.91 13.04
N ARG A 25 -5.20 4.57 13.93
CA ARG A 25 -6.67 4.51 13.95
C ARG A 25 -7.24 5.26 12.74
N THR A 26 -8.47 4.93 12.33
CA THR A 26 -9.20 5.71 11.32
C THR A 26 -9.17 7.20 11.66
N GLY A 27 -8.77 8.03 10.68
CA GLY A 27 -8.62 9.47 10.86
C GLY A 27 -7.27 9.93 11.44
N SER A 28 -6.29 9.05 11.67
CA SER A 28 -4.95 9.44 12.17
C SER A 28 -4.05 10.09 11.11
N GLY A 29 -4.53 10.26 9.88
CA GLY A 29 -3.77 10.89 8.79
C GLY A 29 -2.85 9.95 8.01
N CYS A 30 -2.92 8.63 8.18
CA CYS A 30 -2.08 7.69 7.40
C CYS A 30 -2.25 7.87 5.89
N THR A 31 -3.49 8.01 5.41
CA THR A 31 -3.78 8.28 3.99
C THR A 31 -3.22 9.62 3.55
N THR A 32 -3.34 10.66 4.38
CA THR A 32 -2.78 11.99 4.09
C THR A 32 -1.26 11.92 3.95
N THR A 33 -0.57 11.24 4.85
CA THR A 33 0.88 11.05 4.79
C THR A 33 1.29 10.25 3.56
N ALA A 34 0.58 9.16 3.24
CA ALA A 34 0.84 8.38 2.03
C ALA A 34 0.75 9.26 0.78
N ASN A 35 -0.34 10.02 0.63
CA ASN A 35 -0.53 10.91 -0.52
C ASN A 35 0.59 11.96 -0.63
N ILE A 36 1.11 12.48 0.49
CA ILE A 36 2.25 13.42 0.48
C ILE A 36 3.51 12.73 -0.05
N LEU A 37 3.80 11.51 0.41
CA LEU A 37 4.99 10.75 0.00
C LEU A 37 4.91 10.24 -1.45
N GLU A 38 3.70 10.02 -1.97
CA GLU A 38 3.45 9.60 -3.35
C GLU A 38 3.60 10.73 -4.37
N ASN A 39 3.67 12.00 -3.92
CA ASN A 39 3.85 13.11 -4.86
C ASN A 39 5.24 13.07 -5.50
N GLU A 40 5.28 13.20 -6.84
CA GLU A 40 6.50 13.34 -7.64
C GLU A 40 7.35 14.55 -7.20
N LYS A 41 6.70 15.59 -6.67
CA LYS A 41 7.36 16.76 -6.10
C LYS A 41 7.09 16.81 -4.61
N THR A 42 8.13 16.57 -3.83
CA THR A 42 8.08 16.83 -2.39
C THR A 42 8.22 18.32 -2.11
N VAL A 43 7.48 18.81 -1.11
CA VAL A 43 7.61 20.17 -0.61
C VAL A 43 7.99 20.07 0.85
N PHE A 44 9.27 20.27 1.14
CA PHE A 44 9.73 20.37 2.52
C PHE A 44 9.46 21.79 3.05
N PRO A 45 9.01 21.93 4.30
CA PRO A 45 8.82 23.24 4.91
C PRO A 45 10.06 24.12 4.83
N ASP A 46 9.87 25.44 4.71
CA ASP A 46 10.96 26.37 4.91
C ASP A 46 11.33 26.45 6.39
N VAL A 47 12.59 26.72 6.68
CA VAL A 47 13.08 26.88 8.06
C VAL A 47 12.27 27.92 8.84
N SER A 48 11.79 28.97 8.18
CA SER A 48 10.94 29.99 8.77
C SER A 48 9.63 29.43 9.33
N LYS A 49 9.13 28.32 8.78
CA LYS A 49 7.91 27.61 9.22
C LYS A 49 8.20 26.55 10.31
N LEU A 50 9.46 26.33 10.66
CA LEU A 50 9.90 25.34 11.65
C LEU A 50 10.31 25.97 12.98
N GLN A 51 9.94 27.24 13.21
CA GLN A 51 10.25 27.95 14.45
C GLN A 51 9.74 27.15 15.66
N GLY A 52 10.64 26.87 16.60
CA GLY A 52 10.34 26.10 17.81
C GLY A 52 10.67 24.61 17.74
N PHE A 53 10.78 24.01 16.54
CA PHE A 53 11.13 22.60 16.37
C PHE A 53 12.64 22.35 16.32
N TYR A 54 13.38 23.24 15.65
CA TYR A 54 14.83 23.16 15.52
C TYR A 54 15.49 24.45 16.02
N LYS A 55 16.69 24.33 16.61
CA LYS A 55 17.47 25.47 17.10
C LYS A 55 18.96 25.30 16.78
N GLY A 56 19.66 26.42 16.61
CA GLY A 56 21.11 26.43 16.39
C GLY A 56 21.54 25.55 15.22
N LEU A 57 22.46 24.62 15.48
CA LEU A 57 23.03 23.72 14.48
C LEU A 57 22.01 22.79 13.81
N ASP A 58 20.89 22.48 14.46
CA ASP A 58 19.88 21.59 13.88
C ASP A 58 19.16 22.23 12.69
N VAL A 59 19.03 23.55 12.68
CA VAL A 59 18.52 24.31 11.52
C VAL A 59 19.44 24.14 10.32
N HIS A 60 20.76 24.18 10.55
CA HIS A 60 21.75 23.98 9.49
C HIS A 60 21.71 22.55 8.95
N ARG A 61 21.64 21.55 9.84
CA ARG A 61 21.50 20.14 9.46
C ARG A 61 20.23 19.89 8.66
N TYR A 62 19.10 20.46 9.08
CA TYR A 62 17.84 20.38 8.35
C TYR A 62 18.00 20.91 6.92
N ASN A 63 18.61 22.08 6.73
CA ASN A 63 18.80 22.65 5.40
C ASN A 63 19.66 21.77 4.48
N ILE A 64 20.70 21.13 5.01
CA ILE A 64 21.54 20.21 4.24
C ILE A 64 20.70 19.02 3.77
N VAL A 65 19.96 18.38 4.68
CA VAL A 65 19.13 17.21 4.37
C VAL A 65 17.98 17.58 3.44
N LYS A 66 17.30 18.71 3.69
CA LYS A 66 16.26 19.25 2.82
C LYS A 66 16.77 19.42 1.40
N LYS A 67 17.88 20.16 1.21
CA LYS A 67 18.44 20.41 -0.11
C LYS A 67 18.85 19.12 -0.82
N PHE A 68 19.44 18.17 -0.10
CA PHE A 68 19.79 16.88 -0.69
C PHE A 68 18.53 16.12 -1.14
N ALA A 69 17.53 16.00 -0.26
CA ALA A 69 16.29 15.27 -0.52
C ALA A 69 15.48 15.91 -1.67
N GLU A 70 15.40 17.23 -1.76
CA GLU A 70 14.70 17.93 -2.87
C GLU A 70 15.31 17.64 -4.24
N ASN A 71 16.63 17.47 -4.32
CA ASN A 71 17.33 17.20 -5.59
C ASN A 71 17.35 15.71 -5.98
N HIS A 72 17.05 14.81 -5.04
CA HIS A 72 17.11 13.36 -5.23
C HIS A 72 15.79 12.70 -4.80
N TRP A 73 14.68 13.44 -4.86
CA TRP A 73 13.40 12.91 -4.43
C TRP A 73 12.90 11.87 -5.43
N GLU A 74 12.61 10.69 -4.92
CA GLU A 74 11.85 9.66 -5.62
C GLU A 74 10.58 9.43 -4.82
N ASN A 75 9.43 9.51 -5.50
CA ASN A 75 8.14 9.33 -4.84
C ASN A 75 7.95 7.88 -4.39
N PHE A 76 7.21 7.73 -3.30
CA PHE A 76 6.82 6.41 -2.81
C PHE A 76 5.66 5.86 -3.64
N TYR A 77 5.50 4.54 -3.59
CA TYR A 77 4.31 3.84 -4.06
C TYR A 77 3.55 3.32 -2.84
N SER A 78 2.28 3.70 -2.66
CA SER A 78 1.48 3.10 -1.58
C SER A 78 0.97 1.72 -1.97
N ILE A 79 1.11 0.80 -1.02
CA ILE A 79 0.48 -0.52 -1.07
C ILE A 79 -0.55 -0.52 0.06
N LYS A 80 -1.84 -0.50 -0.31
CA LYS A 80 -2.92 -0.58 0.67
C LYS A 80 -3.24 -2.04 0.94
N VAL A 81 -3.43 -2.38 2.20
CA VAL A 81 -3.83 -3.74 2.61
C VAL A 81 -5.17 -4.14 1.98
N SER A 82 -6.09 -3.19 1.81
CA SER A 82 -7.35 -3.42 1.09
C SER A 82 -7.13 -3.90 -0.34
N ASP A 83 -6.22 -3.25 -1.06
CA ASP A 83 -5.94 -3.55 -2.47
C ASP A 83 -5.31 -4.94 -2.58
N LEU A 84 -4.44 -5.29 -1.63
CA LEU A 84 -3.86 -6.63 -1.53
C LEU A 84 -4.92 -7.70 -1.24
N ILE A 85 -5.82 -7.47 -0.28
CA ILE A 85 -6.93 -8.39 0.03
C ILE A 85 -7.82 -8.57 -1.21
N SER A 86 -8.19 -7.48 -1.88
CA SER A 86 -8.98 -7.54 -3.11
C SER A 86 -8.26 -8.30 -4.22
N ALA A 87 -6.95 -8.11 -4.38
CA ALA A 87 -6.15 -8.88 -5.33
C ALA A 87 -6.17 -10.38 -5.02
N TYR A 88 -5.99 -10.77 -3.75
CA TYR A 88 -6.09 -12.16 -3.34
C TYR A 88 -7.48 -12.76 -3.63
N LEU A 89 -8.56 -12.02 -3.34
CA LEU A 89 -9.92 -12.48 -3.64
C LEU A 89 -10.13 -12.70 -5.14
N LEU A 90 -9.62 -11.80 -5.98
CA LEU A 90 -9.72 -11.90 -7.44
C LEU A 90 -8.85 -13.02 -8.04
N MET A 91 -7.89 -13.55 -7.29
CA MET A 91 -7.08 -14.70 -7.70
C MET A 91 -7.71 -16.05 -7.36
N LEU A 92 -8.76 -16.08 -6.54
CA LEU A 92 -9.48 -17.30 -6.19
C LEU A 92 -10.22 -17.88 -7.40
N THR A 93 -10.44 -19.19 -7.40
CA THR A 93 -11.42 -19.78 -8.33
C THR A 93 -12.84 -19.36 -7.97
N VAL A 94 -13.78 -19.56 -8.88
CA VAL A 94 -15.20 -19.28 -8.62
C VAL A 94 -15.70 -20.08 -7.42
N GLU A 95 -15.30 -21.35 -7.32
CA GLU A 95 -15.67 -22.24 -6.23
C GLU A 95 -15.12 -21.74 -4.89
N GLU A 96 -13.84 -21.39 -4.84
CA GLU A 96 -13.18 -20.86 -3.63
C GLU A 96 -13.80 -19.53 -3.18
N ALA A 97 -14.10 -18.63 -4.12
CA ALA A 97 -14.75 -17.36 -3.81
C ALA A 97 -16.20 -17.55 -3.32
N SER A 98 -16.94 -18.48 -3.94
CA SER A 98 -18.30 -18.84 -3.52
C SER A 98 -18.32 -19.39 -2.10
N GLU A 99 -17.42 -20.33 -1.79
CA GLU A 99 -17.26 -20.88 -0.43
C GLU A 99 -16.87 -19.81 0.59
N PHE A 100 -15.93 -18.93 0.25
CA PHE A 100 -15.51 -17.82 1.11
C PHE A 100 -16.70 -16.90 1.46
N ILE A 101 -17.48 -16.48 0.45
CA ILE A 101 -18.64 -15.59 0.66
C ILE A 101 -19.73 -16.28 1.48
N LEU A 102 -20.06 -17.53 1.17
CA LEU A 102 -21.07 -18.32 1.90
C LEU A 102 -20.66 -18.59 3.36
N SER A 103 -19.35 -18.73 3.62
CA SER A 103 -18.83 -18.85 4.99
C SER A 103 -19.09 -17.58 5.83
N SER A 104 -19.10 -16.42 5.17
CA SER A 104 -19.35 -15.11 5.80
C SER A 104 -20.85 -14.79 5.92
N ASN A 105 -21.66 -15.21 4.95
CA ASN A 105 -23.10 -15.01 4.98
C ASN A 105 -23.87 -16.20 4.36
N LYS A 106 -24.42 -17.04 5.22
CA LYS A 106 -25.17 -18.26 4.84
C LYS A 106 -26.57 -18.00 4.26
N SER A 107 -27.07 -16.77 4.31
CA SER A 107 -28.41 -16.44 3.80
C SER A 107 -28.47 -16.27 2.29
N ILE A 108 -27.32 -16.23 1.62
CA ILE A 108 -27.20 -16.06 0.16
C ILE A 108 -27.44 -17.41 -0.52
N SER A 109 -28.25 -17.42 -1.59
CA SER A 109 -28.40 -18.60 -2.44
C SER A 109 -27.10 -18.90 -3.19
N LYS A 110 -26.58 -20.12 -3.01
CA LYS A 110 -25.36 -20.59 -3.70
C LYS A 110 -25.51 -20.56 -5.21
N GLU A 111 -26.64 -21.02 -5.73
CA GLU A 111 -26.91 -21.04 -7.18
C GLU A 111 -26.84 -19.65 -7.79
N HIS A 112 -27.44 -18.67 -7.11
CA HIS A 112 -27.39 -17.28 -7.56
C HIS A 112 -25.97 -16.72 -7.51
N LEU A 113 -25.23 -17.01 -6.44
CA LEU A 113 -23.86 -16.57 -6.27
C LEU A 113 -22.92 -17.15 -7.34
N ASP A 114 -23.01 -18.45 -7.60
CA ASP A 114 -22.19 -19.14 -8.60
C ASP A 114 -22.44 -18.56 -10.00
N ILE A 115 -23.69 -18.22 -10.33
CA ILE A 115 -24.03 -17.53 -11.59
C ILE A 115 -23.33 -16.16 -11.67
N VAL A 116 -23.42 -15.35 -10.61
CA VAL A 116 -22.82 -14.01 -10.59
C VAL A 116 -21.29 -14.08 -10.69
N LEU A 117 -20.65 -15.03 -10.01
CA LEU A 117 -19.19 -15.17 -10.05
C LEU A 117 -18.69 -15.73 -11.38
N THR A 118 -19.42 -16.68 -11.98
CA THR A 118 -19.03 -17.32 -13.24
C THR A 118 -19.21 -16.40 -14.44
N PHE A 119 -20.33 -15.67 -14.50
CA PHE A 119 -20.69 -14.87 -15.67
C PHE A 119 -20.52 -13.36 -15.46
N GLY A 120 -20.14 -12.93 -14.25
CA GLY A 120 -19.85 -11.54 -13.93
C GLY A 120 -18.38 -11.17 -14.10
N VAL A 121 -18.03 -9.97 -13.63
CA VAL A 121 -16.66 -9.41 -13.74
C VAL A 121 -15.61 -10.15 -12.91
N PHE A 122 -16.03 -11.06 -12.03
CA PHE A 122 -15.11 -11.83 -11.19
C PHE A 122 -14.29 -12.83 -12.03
N SER A 123 -14.94 -13.57 -12.93
CA SER A 123 -14.28 -14.56 -13.78
C SER A 123 -13.43 -13.95 -14.89
N ASP A 124 -13.77 -12.74 -15.34
CA ASP A 124 -13.03 -11.98 -16.35
C ASP A 124 -12.28 -10.78 -15.75
N ASN A 125 -11.48 -11.04 -14.70
CA ASN A 125 -10.72 -9.98 -14.06
C ASN A 125 -9.31 -9.82 -14.67
N LEU A 126 -8.81 -8.57 -14.65
CA LEU A 126 -7.52 -8.21 -15.24
C LEU A 126 -6.32 -8.89 -14.57
N ILE A 127 -6.46 -9.33 -13.31
CA ILE A 127 -5.37 -9.98 -12.59
C ILE A 127 -5.14 -11.38 -13.18
N LEU A 128 -6.21 -12.15 -13.36
CA LEU A 128 -6.13 -13.49 -13.96
C LEU A 128 -5.69 -13.45 -15.42
N THR A 129 -6.05 -12.42 -16.19
CA THR A 129 -5.72 -12.34 -17.62
C THR A 129 -4.30 -11.82 -17.88
N ARG A 130 -3.75 -10.97 -17.02
CA ARG A 130 -2.42 -10.35 -17.23
C ARG A 130 -1.28 -10.98 -16.43
N PHE A 131 -1.58 -11.67 -15.33
CA PHE A 131 -0.57 -12.16 -14.37
C PHE A 131 -0.63 -13.67 -14.11
N LYS A 132 -1.36 -14.44 -14.94
CA LYS A 132 -1.27 -15.91 -14.98
C LYS A 132 -0.06 -16.40 -15.75
#